data_AF-L7MI18-F1
#
_entry.id   AF-L7MI18-F1
#
_cell.length_a   1.000
_cell.length_b   1.000
_cell.length_c   1.000
_cell.angle_alpha   90.00
_cell.angle_beta   90.00
_cell.angle_gamma   90.00
#
_symmetry.space_group_name_H-M   'P 1'
#
loop_
_entity.id
_entity.type
_entity.pdbx_description
1 polymer ?
#
loop_
_entity_poly.entity_id
_entity_poly.type
_entity_poly.pdbx_seq_one_letter_code
_entity_poly.pdbx_strand_id
1 'polypeptide(L)'
;SASSSICLGQKSSAQVLFSYFVFLLDQSASPKEHENNDSHGISSTHGSTRMVNLTQNAEEFIKAQVGGRGKLKTLSFDGGFRLQSEPPVKAKVNTLIYGARFKYPAKFEKTKCKDKFIWHINKGIVSPLNLMVNVTVRVISKNQTQTVTLDLNGASTIMWSPENVVPTYRKMPEAVVKQKCKFSAETTFEGYVAYALEEVRGDTPKNNAFNVVYLKNDS
;
A
#
# COMPACT_ATOMS: atom_id res chain seq x y z
N SER A 1 34.77 -10.52 13.21
CA SER A 1 35.58 -10.22 12.02
C SER A 1 34.69 -9.48 11.05
N ALA A 2 34.96 -8.19 10.86
CA ALA A 2 34.30 -7.37 9.85
C ALA A 2 34.94 -7.66 8.49
N SER A 3 34.15 -7.68 7.42
CA SER A 3 34.66 -7.34 6.10
C SER A 3 33.52 -6.78 5.25
N SER A 4 33.71 -5.54 4.82
CA SER A 4 32.83 -4.78 3.93
C SER A 4 33.21 -5.04 2.49
N SER A 5 32.22 -5.11 1.60
CA SER A 5 32.40 -4.82 0.18
C SER A 5 31.22 -4.00 -0.31
N ILE A 6 31.53 -2.80 -0.83
CA ILE A 6 30.62 -1.81 -1.39
C ILE A 6 30.45 -2.12 -2.89
N CYS A 7 29.21 -2.21 -3.35
CA CYS A 7 28.85 -1.88 -4.73
C CYS A 7 27.71 -0.86 -4.69
N LEU A 8 28.05 0.36 -5.10
CA LEU A 8 27.12 1.48 -5.27
C LEU A 8 26.20 1.18 -6.47
N GLY A 9 24.95 0.89 -6.15
CA GLY A 9 23.82 1.05 -7.06
C GLY A 9 22.77 1.89 -6.34
N GLN A 10 22.56 3.13 -6.78
CA GLN A 10 21.61 4.04 -6.16
C GLN A 10 20.18 3.56 -6.52
N LYS A 11 19.63 2.66 -5.70
CA LYS A 11 18.21 2.32 -5.72
C LYS A 11 17.44 3.43 -5.02
N SER A 12 16.47 4.02 -5.72
CA SER A 12 15.45 4.83 -5.06
C SER A 12 14.51 3.88 -4.33
N SER A 13 14.72 3.75 -3.01
CA SER A 13 13.89 2.96 -2.10
C SER A 13 12.97 3.91 -1.33
N ALA A 14 11.66 3.69 -1.42
CA ALA A 14 10.68 4.38 -0.58
C ALA A 14 10.22 3.43 0.53
N GLN A 15 10.50 3.80 1.79
CA GLN A 15 10.01 3.08 2.96
C GLN A 15 8.74 3.76 3.49
N VAL A 16 7.65 3.00 3.56
CA VAL A 16 6.34 3.52 3.97
C VAL A 16 5.84 2.76 5.19
N LEU A 17 5.43 3.48 6.24
CA LEU A 17 4.94 2.93 7.52
C LEU A 17 3.40 2.87 7.55
N PHE A 18 2.84 1.73 7.96
CA PHE A 18 1.41 1.42 7.97
C PHE A 18 0.95 0.73 9.28
N SER A 19 -0.37 0.53 9.44
CA SER A 19 -0.98 -0.17 10.59
C SER A 19 -2.14 -1.08 10.16
N TYR A 20 -2.20 -2.30 10.66
CA TYR A 20 -3.18 -3.32 10.29
C TYR A 20 -3.99 -3.80 11.51
N PHE A 21 -5.23 -4.24 11.30
CA PHE A 21 -6.21 -4.68 12.30
C PHE A 21 -6.84 -6.04 11.91
N VAL A 22 -6.74 -7.04 12.77
CA VAL A 22 -7.54 -8.28 12.74
C VAL A 22 -8.82 -8.05 13.53
N PHE A 23 -9.95 -8.54 13.03
CA PHE A 23 -11.21 -8.69 13.79
C PHE A 23 -11.60 -10.17 13.80
N LEU A 24 -11.88 -10.72 14.98
CA LEU A 24 -12.45 -12.07 15.17
C LEU A 24 -13.86 -11.91 15.74
N LEU A 25 -14.86 -12.57 15.16
CA LEU A 25 -16.25 -12.53 15.63
C LEU A 25 -16.69 -13.89 16.19
N ASP A 26 -17.30 -13.92 17.38
CA ASP A 26 -17.82 -15.13 18.06
C ASP A 26 -19.37 -15.20 18.08
N GLN A 27 -19.95 -16.42 18.07
CA GLN A 27 -21.38 -16.70 18.22
C GLN A 27 -21.63 -17.98 19.07
N SER A 28 -22.03 -17.82 20.33
CA SER A 28 -22.55 -18.80 21.29
C SER A 28 -23.38 -18.18 22.46
N ALA A 29 -24.71 -18.29 22.39
CA ALA A 29 -25.74 -17.69 23.25
C ALA A 29 -25.46 -17.53 24.78
N SER A 30 -26.00 -16.42 25.31
CA SER A 30 -25.98 -15.85 26.68
C SER A 30 -26.79 -16.64 27.75
N PRO A 31 -26.77 -16.30 29.08
CA PRO A 31 -27.35 -15.03 29.58
C PRO A 31 -26.59 -14.29 30.71
N LYS A 32 -26.63 -12.94 30.59
CA LYS A 32 -26.81 -11.86 31.60
C LYS A 32 -25.67 -10.85 31.76
N GLU A 33 -25.85 -9.71 31.11
CA GLU A 33 -25.21 -8.43 31.40
C GLU A 33 -25.69 -7.86 32.74
N HIS A 34 -24.75 -7.29 33.49
CA HIS A 34 -25.02 -6.18 34.39
C HIS A 34 -24.48 -4.92 33.70
N GLU A 35 -25.40 -4.04 33.37
CA GLU A 35 -25.21 -2.73 32.77
C GLU A 35 -24.37 -1.84 33.70
N ASN A 36 -23.34 -1.18 33.18
CA ASN A 36 -22.96 0.13 33.67
C ASN A 36 -22.30 0.95 32.56
N ASN A 37 -22.97 2.06 32.29
CA ASN A 37 -22.58 3.12 31.37
C ASN A 37 -21.29 3.80 31.84
N ASP A 38 -20.35 4.00 30.92
CA ASP A 38 -19.54 5.20 30.96
C ASP A 38 -19.19 5.65 29.54
N SER A 39 -19.87 6.72 29.14
CA SER A 39 -19.58 7.51 27.96
C SER A 39 -18.28 8.28 28.18
N HIS A 40 -17.20 7.83 27.54
CA HIS A 40 -16.03 8.66 27.27
C HIS A 40 -15.78 8.73 25.77
N GLY A 41 -15.98 9.92 25.24
CA GLY A 41 -15.77 10.27 23.84
C GLY A 41 -14.33 9.97 23.43
N ILE A 42 -14.18 9.01 22.53
CA ILE A 42 -12.91 8.84 21.82
C ILE A 42 -12.93 9.85 20.67
N SER A 43 -12.34 11.01 20.95
CA SER A 43 -11.76 11.89 19.94
C SER A 43 -10.78 11.08 19.11
N SER A 44 -11.24 10.57 17.96
CA SER A 44 -10.38 9.90 16.99
C SER A 44 -9.74 10.99 16.14
N THR A 45 -8.53 11.40 16.54
CA THR A 45 -7.59 12.12 15.68
C THR A 45 -7.51 11.42 14.33
N HIS A 46 -8.15 12.01 13.32
CA HIS A 46 -8.08 11.61 11.93
C HIS A 46 -6.65 11.95 11.45
N GLY A 47 -5.71 11.03 11.69
CA GLY A 47 -4.35 11.16 11.16
C GLY A 47 -4.46 11.22 9.63
N SER A 48 -4.14 12.36 9.03
CA SER A 48 -4.27 12.59 7.60
C SER A 48 -3.50 11.51 6.82
N THR A 49 -4.19 10.77 5.95
CA THR A 49 -3.54 9.84 5.03
C THR A 49 -2.68 10.63 4.04
N ARG A 50 -1.36 10.37 4.00
CA ARG A 50 -0.43 11.03 3.09
C ARG A 50 -0.15 10.13 1.89
N MET A 51 -0.67 10.49 0.73
CA MET A 51 -0.39 9.78 -0.53
C MET A 51 0.63 10.54 -1.37
N VAL A 52 1.62 9.83 -1.90
CA VAL A 52 2.54 10.36 -2.92
C VAL A 52 1.98 10.05 -4.30
N ASN A 53 1.76 11.05 -5.15
CA ASN A 53 1.25 10.86 -6.51
C ASN A 53 2.41 10.85 -7.50
N LEU A 54 2.78 9.66 -8.00
CA LEU A 54 3.92 9.49 -8.88
C LEU A 54 3.74 10.18 -10.23
N THR A 55 2.50 10.19 -10.76
CA THR A 55 2.17 10.88 -12.00
C THR A 55 2.37 12.39 -11.85
N GLN A 56 1.86 12.97 -10.75
CA GLN A 56 2.01 14.39 -10.47
C GLN A 56 3.49 14.77 -10.30
N ASN A 57 4.26 13.98 -9.55
CA ASN A 57 5.70 14.23 -9.38
C ASN A 57 6.44 14.20 -10.72
N ALA A 58 6.06 13.29 -11.63
CA ALA A 58 6.63 13.21 -12.97
C ALA A 58 6.26 14.44 -13.83
N GLU A 59 5.01 14.90 -13.78
CA GLU A 59 4.61 16.12 -14.49
C GLU A 59 5.36 17.36 -13.99
N GLU A 60 5.51 17.50 -12.66
CA GLU A 60 6.25 18.60 -12.04
C GLU A 60 7.74 18.55 -12.43
N PHE A 61 8.35 17.37 -12.43
CA PHE A 61 9.71 17.16 -12.91
C PHE A 61 9.88 17.61 -14.38
N ILE A 62 8.99 17.16 -15.27
CA ILE A 62 9.05 17.56 -16.69
C ILE A 62 8.85 19.07 -16.85
N LYS A 63 7.89 19.67 -16.15
CA LYS A 63 7.66 21.12 -16.19
C LYS A 63 8.90 21.90 -15.79
N ALA A 64 9.59 21.47 -14.73
CA ALA A 64 10.84 22.07 -14.28
C ALA A 64 11.97 21.89 -15.32
N GLN A 65 12.08 20.72 -15.95
CA GLN A 65 13.12 20.43 -16.93
C GLN A 65 12.92 21.18 -18.26
N VAL A 66 11.68 21.26 -18.75
CA VAL A 66 11.36 21.89 -20.04
C VAL A 66 11.34 23.42 -19.94
N GLY A 67 11.08 23.99 -18.75
CA GLY A 67 11.33 25.41 -18.47
C GLY A 67 10.62 26.37 -19.44
N GLY A 68 9.32 26.22 -19.64
CA GLY A 68 8.51 27.05 -20.54
C GLY A 68 8.77 26.85 -22.05
N ARG A 69 9.72 25.98 -22.43
CA ARG A 69 10.08 25.69 -23.84
C ARG A 69 9.09 24.77 -24.55
N GLY A 70 8.09 24.27 -23.83
CA GLY A 70 7.02 23.45 -24.36
C GLY A 70 5.99 23.08 -23.31
N LYS A 71 4.83 22.63 -23.79
CA LYS A 71 3.70 22.19 -22.96
C LYS A 71 3.57 20.67 -23.01
N LEU A 72 3.49 20.04 -21.84
CA LEU A 72 3.29 18.60 -21.73
C LEU A 72 1.98 18.19 -22.40
N LYS A 73 2.06 17.26 -23.35
CA LYS A 73 0.91 16.69 -24.06
C LYS A 73 0.54 15.31 -23.50
N THR A 74 1.53 14.44 -23.36
CA THR A 74 1.33 13.08 -22.86
C THR A 74 2.45 12.67 -21.93
N LEU A 75 2.12 11.79 -20.99
CA LEU A 75 3.02 11.17 -20.03
C LEU A 75 2.65 9.69 -19.94
N SER A 76 3.64 8.79 -19.96
CA SER A 76 3.38 7.36 -19.84
C SER A 76 4.53 6.61 -19.16
N PHE A 77 4.16 5.73 -18.24
CA PHE A 77 5.08 4.90 -17.47
C PHE A 77 5.37 3.56 -18.17
N ASP A 78 4.42 3.04 -18.94
CA ASP A 78 4.46 1.72 -19.58
C ASP A 78 4.50 1.78 -21.12
N GLY A 79 4.03 2.88 -21.73
CA GLY A 79 3.99 3.09 -23.18
C GLY A 79 4.62 4.41 -23.66
N GLY A 80 4.37 4.77 -24.92
CA GLY A 80 4.94 5.98 -25.54
C GLY A 80 6.29 5.77 -26.22
N PHE A 81 6.77 6.82 -26.89
CA PHE A 81 8.02 6.77 -27.65
C PHE A 81 9.22 6.87 -26.72
N ARG A 82 10.15 5.92 -26.84
CA ARG A 82 11.39 5.82 -26.06
C ARG A 82 12.42 4.98 -26.83
N LEU A 83 13.70 5.14 -26.52
CA LEU A 83 14.77 4.35 -27.15
C LEU A 83 14.68 2.88 -26.70
N GLN A 84 15.22 1.96 -27.50
CA GLN A 84 15.25 0.53 -27.11
C GLN A 84 16.04 0.28 -25.83
N SER A 85 17.02 1.13 -25.52
CA SER A 85 17.80 1.10 -24.27
C SER A 85 17.05 1.66 -23.06
N GLU A 86 15.85 2.21 -23.25
CA GLU A 86 15.03 2.87 -22.23
C GLU A 86 13.80 2.02 -21.93
N PRO A 87 13.91 0.98 -21.07
CA PRO A 87 12.78 0.12 -20.79
C PRO A 87 11.65 0.90 -20.07
N PRO A 88 10.38 0.50 -20.27
CA PRO A 88 9.26 1.07 -19.52
C PRO A 88 9.43 0.88 -18.01
N VAL A 89 8.77 1.74 -17.23
CA VAL A 89 8.79 1.64 -15.76
C VAL A 89 8.11 0.36 -15.31
N LYS A 90 8.81 -0.38 -14.45
CA LYS A 90 8.29 -1.51 -13.70
C LYS A 90 8.24 -1.16 -12.22
N ALA A 91 7.16 -1.54 -11.56
CA ALA A 91 7.01 -1.45 -10.12
C ALA A 91 7.17 -2.83 -9.49
N LYS A 92 7.82 -2.88 -8.33
CA LYS A 92 7.91 -4.08 -7.50
C LYS A 92 7.64 -3.70 -6.06
N VAL A 93 6.71 -4.42 -5.42
CA VAL A 93 6.46 -4.32 -3.99
C VAL A 93 7.14 -5.50 -3.30
N ASN A 94 7.97 -5.21 -2.31
CA ASN A 94 8.59 -6.24 -1.48
C ASN A 94 7.60 -6.77 -0.45
N THR A 95 7.92 -7.93 0.14
CA THR A 95 7.10 -8.54 1.20
C THR A 95 6.86 -7.57 2.35
N LEU A 96 5.65 -7.60 2.91
CA LEU A 96 5.31 -6.79 4.07
C LEU A 96 6.23 -7.10 5.26
N ILE A 97 6.80 -6.06 5.84
CA ILE A 97 7.61 -6.10 7.04
C ILE A 97 6.70 -5.78 8.22
N TYR A 98 6.56 -6.68 9.18
CA TYR A 98 5.77 -6.45 10.38
C TYR A 98 6.64 -5.96 11.53
N GLY A 99 6.13 -5.02 12.33
CA GLY A 99 6.83 -4.52 13.51
C GLY A 99 7.08 -5.64 14.54
N ALA A 100 8.17 -5.53 15.30
CA ALA A 100 8.50 -6.47 16.37
C ALA A 100 7.35 -6.56 17.40
N ARG A 101 7.12 -7.78 17.94
CA ARG A 101 6.07 -8.15 18.91
C ARG A 101 4.71 -8.55 18.32
N PHE A 102 4.69 -9.25 17.19
CA PHE A 102 3.51 -10.02 16.81
C PHE A 102 3.41 -11.28 17.68
N LYS A 103 2.62 -11.23 18.76
CA LYS A 103 2.20 -12.44 19.47
C LYS A 103 0.81 -12.79 18.97
N TYR A 104 0.67 -13.93 18.28
CA TYR A 104 -0.66 -14.50 18.06
C TYR A 104 -1.32 -14.66 19.44
N PRO A 105 -2.58 -14.27 19.61
CA PRO A 105 -3.28 -14.61 20.83
C PRO A 105 -3.25 -16.14 21.02
N ALA A 106 -3.24 -16.57 22.28
CA ALA A 106 -3.26 -17.97 22.65
C ALA A 106 -4.37 -18.73 21.90
N LYS A 107 -4.18 -20.04 21.70
CA LYS A 107 -5.10 -20.91 20.96
C LYS A 107 -6.56 -20.62 21.32
N PHE A 108 -7.32 -20.10 20.36
CA PHE A 108 -8.76 -19.94 20.52
C PHE A 108 -9.42 -21.26 20.14
N GLU A 109 -9.96 -21.96 21.14
CA GLU A 109 -10.66 -23.25 20.96
C GLU A 109 -12.15 -23.05 20.59
N LYS A 110 -12.44 -22.14 19.65
CA LYS A 110 -13.82 -21.91 19.18
C LYS A 110 -13.93 -22.16 17.67
N THR A 111 -14.84 -23.07 17.32
CA THR A 111 -15.06 -23.58 15.95
C THR A 111 -15.93 -22.66 15.08
N LYS A 112 -16.46 -21.55 15.61
CA LYS A 112 -17.40 -20.64 14.91
C LYS A 112 -16.90 -19.20 14.82
N CYS A 113 -15.59 -18.99 14.72
CA CYS A 113 -15.01 -17.67 14.52
C CYS A 113 -15.19 -17.22 13.07
N LYS A 114 -15.52 -15.95 12.83
CA LYS A 114 -15.32 -15.31 11.52
C LYS A 114 -14.07 -14.46 11.54
N ASP A 115 -13.11 -14.79 10.70
CA ASP A 115 -11.90 -13.99 10.54
C ASP A 115 -12.15 -12.83 9.57
N LYS A 116 -11.70 -11.64 9.95
CA LYS A 116 -11.71 -10.47 9.08
C LYS A 116 -10.39 -9.73 9.20
N PHE A 117 -9.84 -9.42 8.04
CA PHE A 117 -8.53 -8.80 7.91
C PHE A 117 -8.65 -7.40 7.33
N ILE A 118 -8.08 -6.39 8.01
CA ILE A 118 -8.15 -4.98 7.59
C ILE A 118 -6.78 -4.29 7.61
N TRP A 119 -6.25 -3.91 6.44
CA TRP A 119 -5.02 -3.12 6.29
C TRP A 119 -5.37 -1.64 6.19
N HIS A 120 -4.98 -0.85 7.19
CA HIS A 120 -5.10 0.61 7.13
C HIS A 120 -3.80 1.23 6.67
N ILE A 121 -3.92 2.04 5.62
CA ILE A 121 -2.79 2.63 4.93
C ILE A 121 -2.78 4.13 5.20
N ASN A 122 -1.83 4.56 6.04
CA ASN A 122 -1.71 5.95 6.46
C ASN A 122 -0.74 6.76 5.60
N LYS A 123 0.24 6.08 5.00
CA LYS A 123 1.13 6.65 4.00
C LYS A 123 1.10 5.73 2.80
N GLY A 124 1.00 6.22 1.57
CA GLY A 124 0.89 5.35 0.40
C GLY A 124 1.36 6.01 -0.88
N ILE A 125 1.27 5.26 -1.99
CA ILE A 125 1.67 5.73 -3.31
C ILE A 125 0.47 5.55 -4.24
N VAL A 126 0.16 6.60 -5.02
CA VAL A 126 -0.76 6.57 -6.15
C VAL A 126 0.11 6.59 -7.40
N SER A 127 -0.01 5.57 -8.23
CA SER A 127 0.74 5.43 -9.47
C SER A 127 -0.12 4.80 -10.56
N PRO A 128 0.23 4.96 -11.85
CA PRO A 128 -0.45 4.25 -12.94
C PRO A 128 -0.04 2.76 -13.02
N LEU A 129 0.82 2.29 -12.12
CA LEU A 129 1.33 0.92 -12.07
C LEU A 129 0.64 0.14 -10.94
N ASN A 130 0.43 -1.16 -11.15
CA ASN A 130 -0.13 -2.03 -10.14
C ASN A 130 0.89 -2.28 -9.02
N LEU A 131 0.51 -2.04 -7.76
CA LEU A 131 1.38 -2.22 -6.59
C LEU A 131 0.94 -3.45 -5.80
N MET A 132 1.09 -4.61 -6.42
CA MET A 132 0.61 -5.90 -5.88
C MET A 132 1.62 -6.51 -4.90
N VAL A 133 1.13 -6.98 -3.74
CA VAL A 133 1.92 -7.73 -2.76
C VAL A 133 1.17 -8.99 -2.30
N ASN A 134 1.90 -10.09 -2.17
CA ASN A 134 1.37 -11.31 -1.58
C ASN A 134 1.58 -11.31 -0.07
N VAL A 135 0.49 -11.50 0.66
CA VAL A 135 0.48 -11.48 2.13
C VAL A 135 -0.05 -12.80 2.64
N THR A 136 0.69 -13.40 3.56
CA THR A 136 0.30 -14.63 4.22
C THR A 136 -0.43 -14.31 5.51
N VAL A 137 -1.68 -14.76 5.63
CA VAL A 137 -2.53 -14.57 6.81
C VAL A 137 -2.90 -15.92 7.43
N ARG A 138 -2.95 -15.96 8.76
CA ARG A 138 -3.43 -17.14 9.49
C ARG A 138 -4.93 -16.99 9.76
N VAL A 139 -5.72 -17.83 9.12
CA VAL A 139 -7.18 -17.93 9.30
C VAL A 139 -7.45 -18.83 10.50
N ILE A 140 -7.95 -18.26 11.59
CA ILE A 140 -8.14 -18.98 12.85
C ILE A 140 -9.28 -19.97 12.72
N SER A 141 -10.39 -19.58 12.07
CA SER A 141 -11.59 -20.41 11.92
C SER A 141 -11.33 -21.74 11.22
N LYS A 142 -10.40 -21.74 10.26
CA LYS A 142 -10.01 -22.91 9.47
C LYS A 142 -8.71 -23.55 9.97
N ASN A 143 -8.06 -22.98 10.99
CA ASN A 143 -6.71 -23.31 11.43
C ASN A 143 -5.73 -23.51 10.25
N GLN A 144 -5.81 -22.61 9.26
CA GLN A 144 -5.06 -22.70 8.01
C GLN A 144 -4.43 -21.35 7.67
N THR A 145 -3.36 -21.41 6.89
CA THR A 145 -2.69 -20.23 6.36
C THR A 145 -3.15 -20.00 4.93
N GLN A 146 -3.48 -18.76 4.57
CA GLN A 146 -3.85 -18.38 3.21
C GLN A 146 -2.97 -17.24 2.72
N THR A 147 -2.62 -17.28 1.44
CA THR A 147 -1.92 -16.18 0.76
C THR A 147 -2.94 -15.36 0.01
N VAL A 148 -2.96 -14.06 0.27
CA VAL A 148 -3.85 -13.09 -0.36
C VAL A 148 -3.02 -12.05 -1.11
N THR A 149 -3.45 -11.70 -2.31
CA THR A 149 -2.81 -10.63 -3.09
C THR A 149 -3.53 -9.31 -2.80
N LEU A 150 -2.77 -8.31 -2.36
CA LEU A 150 -3.28 -6.98 -2.03
C LEU A 150 -2.75 -5.97 -3.06
N ASP A 151 -3.60 -5.07 -3.54
CA ASP A 151 -3.17 -3.90 -4.30
C ASP A 151 -3.00 -2.70 -3.35
N LEU A 152 -1.76 -2.24 -3.18
CA LEU A 152 -1.45 -1.09 -2.33
C LEU A 152 -1.63 0.24 -3.06
N ASN A 153 -1.89 0.24 -4.37
CA ASN A 153 -1.95 1.44 -5.18
C ASN A 153 -3.14 2.33 -4.80
N GLY A 154 -2.87 3.52 -4.27
CA GLY A 154 -3.90 4.46 -3.83
C GLY A 154 -4.85 3.96 -2.73
N ALA A 155 -4.58 2.79 -2.14
CA ALA A 155 -5.45 2.19 -1.15
C ALA A 155 -5.27 2.89 0.21
N SER A 156 -6.36 3.32 0.84
CA SER A 156 -6.37 3.81 2.23
C SER A 156 -6.80 2.72 3.21
N THR A 157 -7.62 1.78 2.77
CA THR A 157 -8.06 0.62 3.55
C THR A 157 -8.30 -0.56 2.61
N ILE A 158 -7.77 -1.72 2.96
CA ILE A 158 -8.02 -2.99 2.25
C ILE A 158 -8.65 -3.95 3.25
N MET A 159 -9.71 -4.65 2.82
CA MET A 159 -10.44 -5.59 3.66
C MET A 159 -10.53 -6.93 2.97
N TRP A 160 -10.29 -8.00 3.73
CA TRP A 160 -10.42 -9.36 3.24
C TRP A 160 -11.02 -10.28 4.31
N SER A 161 -11.83 -11.25 3.89
CA SER A 161 -12.34 -12.32 4.75
C SER A 161 -12.35 -13.65 3.98
N PRO A 162 -12.05 -14.78 4.64
CA PRO A 162 -12.09 -16.11 4.02
C PRO A 162 -13.52 -16.62 3.79
N GLU A 163 -14.52 -15.93 4.32
CA GLU A 163 -15.95 -16.20 4.14
C GLU A 163 -16.58 -15.07 3.33
N ASN A 164 -17.45 -15.41 2.38
CA ASN A 164 -18.35 -14.45 1.71
C ASN A 164 -19.42 -14.02 2.71
N VAL A 165 -19.09 -13.05 3.56
CA VAL A 165 -20.02 -12.58 4.59
C VAL A 165 -21.08 -11.72 3.92
N VAL A 166 -22.21 -12.32 3.55
CA VAL A 166 -23.45 -11.55 3.39
C VAL A 166 -23.79 -11.03 4.78
N PRO A 167 -23.86 -9.70 5.01
CA PRO A 167 -24.22 -9.16 6.30
C PRO A 167 -25.66 -9.54 6.59
N THR A 168 -25.85 -10.61 7.34
CA THR A 168 -27.14 -10.90 7.94
C THR A 168 -27.27 -9.93 9.10
N TYR A 169 -28.00 -8.83 8.86
CA TYR A 169 -28.30 -7.72 9.78
C TYR A 169 -28.90 -8.12 11.15
N ARG A 170 -28.99 -9.41 11.48
CA ARG A 170 -29.81 -9.92 12.57
C ARG A 170 -29.05 -10.41 13.80
N LYS A 171 -27.71 -10.47 13.80
CA LYS A 171 -26.96 -10.92 14.97
C LYS A 171 -25.68 -10.12 15.17
N MET A 172 -25.67 -9.30 16.23
CA MET A 172 -24.41 -8.75 16.72
C MET A 172 -23.50 -9.92 17.16
N PRO A 173 -22.19 -9.83 16.88
CA PRO A 173 -21.23 -10.79 17.40
C PRO A 173 -21.16 -10.66 18.92
N GLU A 174 -21.08 -11.79 19.61
CA GLU A 174 -21.07 -11.80 21.09
C GLU A 174 -19.74 -11.36 21.68
N ALA A 175 -18.65 -11.63 20.96
CA ALA A 175 -17.33 -11.15 21.30
C ALA A 175 -16.58 -10.75 20.03
N VAL A 176 -15.78 -9.68 20.16
CA VAL A 176 -14.88 -9.21 19.10
C VAL A 176 -13.46 -9.15 19.65
N VAL A 177 -12.59 -10.01 19.16
CA VAL A 177 -11.16 -9.95 19.48
C VAL A 177 -10.46 -9.16 18.38
N LYS A 178 -9.72 -8.12 18.77
CA LYS A 178 -8.97 -7.26 17.84
C LYS A 178 -7.48 -7.38 18.09
N GLN A 179 -6.72 -7.62 17.03
CA GLN A 179 -5.26 -7.58 17.07
C GLN A 179 -4.75 -6.51 16.13
N LYS A 180 -3.88 -5.61 16.60
CA LYS A 180 -3.32 -4.54 15.79
C LYS A 180 -1.82 -4.67 15.64
N CYS A 181 -1.31 -4.50 14.43
CA CYS A 181 0.11 -4.60 14.14
C CYS A 181 0.55 -3.55 13.13
N LYS A 182 1.70 -2.93 13.36
CA LYS A 182 2.32 -2.04 12.37
C LYS A 182 2.95 -2.87 11.27
N PHE A 183 2.84 -2.40 10.03
CA PHE A 183 3.51 -3.01 8.90
C PHE A 183 4.19 -1.94 8.04
N SER A 184 5.19 -2.30 7.26
CA SER A 184 5.81 -1.47 6.22
C SER A 184 5.93 -2.28 4.93
N ALA A 185 5.89 -1.60 3.80
CA ALA A 185 6.10 -2.17 2.48
C ALA A 185 7.08 -1.26 1.75
N GLU A 186 8.07 -1.87 1.14
CA GLU A 186 9.02 -1.15 0.29
C GLU A 186 8.61 -1.35 -1.17
N THR A 187 8.49 -0.25 -1.89
CA THR A 187 8.19 -0.27 -3.32
C THR A 187 9.39 0.27 -4.09
N THR A 188 9.82 -0.46 -5.11
CA THR A 188 10.89 -0.08 -6.03
C THR A 188 10.30 0.20 -7.41
N PHE A 189 10.74 1.30 -8.03
CA PHE A 189 10.44 1.65 -9.42
C PHE A 189 11.72 1.66 -10.23
N GLU A 190 11.72 1.01 -11.39
CA GLU A 190 12.88 0.93 -12.29
C GLU A 190 12.41 1.13 -13.74
N GLY A 191 13.11 1.95 -14.52
CA GLY A 191 12.82 2.18 -15.94
C GLY A 191 12.64 3.67 -16.28
N TYR A 192 12.03 3.93 -17.44
CA TYR A 192 11.94 5.26 -18.03
C TYR A 192 10.48 5.69 -18.24
N VAL A 193 10.20 6.90 -17.77
CA VAL A 193 8.93 7.59 -18.00
C VAL A 193 9.06 8.35 -19.33
N ALA A 194 8.18 8.03 -20.28
CA ALA A 194 8.14 8.68 -21.59
C ALA A 194 7.16 9.85 -21.57
N TYR A 195 7.47 10.92 -22.28
CA TYR A 195 6.59 12.07 -22.43
C TYR A 195 6.67 12.69 -23.82
N ALA A 196 5.60 13.36 -24.23
CA ALA A 196 5.55 14.14 -25.45
C ALA A 196 5.10 15.57 -25.17
N LEU A 197 5.62 16.51 -25.95
CA LEU A 197 5.28 17.93 -25.90
C LEU A 197 4.37 18.30 -27.08
N GLU A 198 3.44 19.22 -26.86
CA GLU A 198 2.50 19.70 -27.89
C GLU A 198 3.17 20.74 -28.80
N GLU A 199 3.74 21.77 -28.18
CA GLU A 199 4.51 22.84 -28.81
C GLU A 199 5.94 22.76 -28.28
N VAL A 200 6.92 22.86 -29.18
CA VAL A 200 8.35 22.84 -28.84
C VAL A 200 9.03 24.05 -29.46
N ARG A 201 9.82 24.77 -28.65
CA ARG A 201 10.66 25.88 -29.11
C ARG A 201 12.14 25.45 -29.11
N GLY A 202 12.86 25.82 -30.18
CA GLY A 202 14.30 25.57 -30.33
C GLY A 202 14.63 24.08 -30.46
N ASP A 203 15.74 23.66 -29.84
CA ASP A 203 16.31 22.31 -29.94
C ASP A 203 15.65 21.27 -29.02
N THR A 204 14.48 21.59 -28.44
CA THR A 204 13.80 20.68 -27.51
C THR A 204 13.11 19.55 -28.30
N PRO A 205 13.42 18.27 -28.06
CA PRO A 205 12.78 17.18 -28.79
C PRO A 205 11.30 17.06 -28.40
N LYS A 206 10.46 16.76 -29.39
CA LYS A 206 9.01 16.61 -29.20
C LYS A 206 8.65 15.41 -28.31
N ASN A 207 9.43 14.33 -28.39
CA ASN A 207 9.29 13.14 -27.55
C ASN A 207 10.60 12.93 -26.82
N ASN A 208 10.53 12.58 -25.54
CA ASN A 208 11.70 12.26 -24.75
C ASN A 208 11.32 11.32 -23.60
N ALA A 209 12.32 10.80 -22.90
CA ALA A 209 12.14 9.99 -21.72
C ALA A 209 13.15 10.36 -20.64
N PHE A 210 12.82 10.05 -19.38
CA PHE A 210 13.74 10.22 -18.27
C PHE A 210 13.64 9.02 -17.32
N ASN A 211 14.74 8.73 -16.64
CA ASN A 211 14.79 7.63 -15.69
C ASN A 211 13.97 7.95 -14.44
N VAL A 212 13.11 7.03 -14.02
CA VAL A 212 12.20 7.20 -12.87
C VAL A 212 12.94 7.53 -11.56
N VAL A 213 14.23 7.19 -11.45
CA VAL A 213 15.06 7.55 -10.28
C VAL A 213 15.26 9.05 -10.09
N TYR A 214 15.03 9.87 -11.11
CA TYR A 214 15.09 11.32 -10.99
C TYR A 214 13.88 11.93 -10.27
N LEU A 215 12.82 11.15 -10.06
CA LEU A 215 11.70 11.57 -9.24
C LEU A 215 12.12 11.55 -7.77
N LYS A 216 12.12 12.73 -7.13
CA LYS A 216 12.42 12.84 -5.71
C LYS A 216 11.38 12.11 -4.87
N ASN A 217 11.87 11.45 -3.84
CA ASN A 217 11.03 10.81 -2.85
C ASN A 217 10.76 11.82 -1.71
N ASP A 218 9.73 12.64 -1.85
CA ASP A 218 9.34 13.62 -0.82
C ASP A 218 8.52 12.98 0.32
N SER A 219 8.97 11.81 0.82
CA SER A 219 8.28 10.98 1.83
C SER A 219 8.37 11.49 3.26
#